data_AF-A0A2G8SJ96-F1
#
_entry.id   AF-A0A2G8SJ96-F1
#
_cell.length_a   1.000
_cell.length_b   1.000
_cell.length_c   1.000
_cell.angle_alpha   90.00
_cell.angle_beta   90.00
_cell.angle_gamma   90.00
#
_symmetry.space_group_name_H-M   'P 1'
#
loop_
_entity.id
_entity.type
_entity.pdbx_description
1 polymer ?
#
loop_
_entity_poly.entity_id
_entity_poly.type
_entity_poly.pdbx_seq_one_letter_code
_entity_poly.pdbx_strand_id
1 'polypeptide(L)'
;MHGRAQMAGDDEHSLLVFSGGQTRPSSTTTEAESYLRLAAVSGLLPSLPKPQSKSSSPLFRATTEDYALDSFQNLLFSIARFHEYTGRWPSKITVVGYEMKRRRFTDLHRAALRWPADRFEYVGIDAEGEDAAAARQGELQNGYLPYTEDTYGCHGVLLAKRRARNPFLRHHPYYSSAPELAALLNWCPGPSDQEHGQDQTAVFPGPLPWDSDGAFGRE
;
A
#
# COMPACT_ATOMS: atom_id res chain seq x y z
N MET A 1 -10.81 11.17 8.47
CA MET A 1 -10.14 11.98 7.44
C MET A 1 -9.49 13.24 8.01
N HIS A 2 -10.24 14.13 8.69
CA HIS A 2 -9.79 15.47 9.08
C HIS A 2 -8.46 15.53 9.88
N GLY A 3 -8.23 14.65 10.87
CA GLY A 3 -7.01 14.68 11.68
C GLY A 3 -5.79 13.92 11.13
N ARG A 4 -5.89 13.20 10.00
CA ARG A 4 -4.88 12.17 9.64
C ARG A 4 -4.10 12.42 8.37
N ALA A 5 -4.68 13.17 7.42
CA ALA A 5 -3.89 13.76 6.33
C ALA A 5 -2.89 14.81 6.88
N GLN A 6 -3.18 15.39 8.05
CA GLN A 6 -2.30 16.31 8.78
C GLN A 6 -1.02 15.64 9.31
N MET A 7 -1.01 14.32 9.57
CA MET A 7 0.20 13.64 10.07
C MET A 7 1.37 13.70 9.08
N ALA A 8 1.08 13.70 7.77
CA ALA A 8 2.09 13.94 6.75
C ALA A 8 2.50 15.43 6.69
N GLY A 9 1.66 16.33 7.17
CA GLY A 9 1.99 17.74 7.38
C GLY A 9 3.05 17.96 8.45
N ASP A 10 3.04 17.13 9.50
CA ASP A 10 3.93 17.27 10.67
C ASP A 10 5.38 16.84 10.40
N ASP A 11 5.60 15.98 9.42
CA ASP A 11 6.94 15.58 8.93
C ASP A 11 7.16 16.10 7.50
N GLU A 12 8.03 17.10 7.35
CA GLU A 12 8.35 17.74 6.06
C GLU A 12 8.99 16.78 5.04
N HIS A 13 9.55 15.65 5.49
CA HIS A 13 10.18 14.63 4.65
C HIS A 13 9.22 13.50 4.26
N SER A 14 7.98 13.52 4.73
CA SER A 14 6.98 12.52 4.38
C SER A 14 6.30 12.79 3.03
N LEU A 15 5.80 11.74 2.39
CA LEU A 15 4.96 11.81 1.19
C LEU A 15 3.65 11.06 1.45
N LEU A 16 2.52 11.74 1.27
CA LEU A 16 1.21 11.10 1.37
C LEU A 16 0.89 10.35 0.06
N VAL A 17 0.78 9.03 0.12
CA VAL A 17 0.38 8.19 -1.02
C VAL A 17 -1.04 7.67 -0.80
N PHE A 18 -1.98 8.09 -1.64
CA PHE A 18 -3.30 7.47 -1.71
C PHE A 18 -3.20 6.26 -2.63
N SER A 19 -3.55 5.05 -2.16
CA SER A 19 -3.43 3.82 -2.96
C SER A 19 -4.76 3.11 -3.15
N GLY A 20 -5.02 2.70 -4.39
CA GLY A 20 -6.19 1.94 -4.79
C GLY A 20 -6.55 2.19 -6.24
N GLY A 21 -6.68 1.12 -7.01
CA GLY A 21 -6.97 1.17 -8.44
C GLY A 21 -8.45 1.35 -8.77
N GLN A 22 -8.77 1.16 -10.06
CA GLN A 22 -10.13 1.27 -10.58
C GLN A 22 -10.87 -0.07 -10.49
N THR A 23 -11.38 -0.39 -9.31
CA THR A 23 -11.89 -1.74 -8.99
C THR A 23 -13.34 -1.99 -9.41
N ARG A 24 -14.09 -0.95 -9.77
CA ARG A 24 -15.52 -1.01 -10.09
C ARG A 24 -15.77 -0.63 -11.56
N PRO A 25 -16.50 -1.45 -12.34
CA PRO A 25 -16.83 -1.14 -13.74
C PRO A 25 -17.58 0.19 -13.91
N SER A 26 -18.35 0.60 -12.91
CA SER A 26 -19.12 1.85 -12.92
C SER A 26 -18.28 3.09 -12.56
N SER A 27 -17.03 2.93 -12.11
CA SER A 27 -16.18 4.06 -11.74
C SER A 27 -15.40 4.55 -12.94
N THR A 28 -15.33 5.87 -13.14
CA THR A 28 -14.48 6.53 -14.13
C THR A 28 -13.11 6.95 -13.58
N THR A 29 -12.88 6.74 -12.28
CA THR A 29 -11.66 7.15 -11.56
C THR A 29 -11.18 6.04 -10.63
N THR A 30 -9.93 6.10 -10.20
CA THR A 30 -9.41 5.17 -9.19
C THR A 30 -9.90 5.53 -7.79
N GLU A 31 -9.82 4.56 -6.87
CA GLU A 31 -10.05 4.83 -5.45
C GLU A 31 -9.04 5.87 -4.90
N ALA A 32 -7.77 5.78 -5.34
CA ALA A 32 -6.72 6.73 -4.98
C ALA A 32 -7.02 8.17 -5.43
N GLU A 33 -7.38 8.37 -6.70
CA GLU A 33 -7.76 9.68 -7.25
C GLU A 33 -8.94 10.29 -6.51
N SER A 34 -9.94 9.46 -6.16
CA SER A 34 -11.12 9.89 -5.41
C SER A 34 -10.73 10.47 -4.05
N TYR A 35 -9.83 9.80 -3.32
CA TYR A 35 -9.34 10.27 -2.03
C TYR A 35 -8.42 11.50 -2.14
N LEU A 36 -7.54 11.54 -3.14
CA LEU A 36 -6.71 12.73 -3.40
C LEU A 36 -7.58 13.97 -3.64
N ARG A 37 -8.61 13.85 -4.48
CA ARG A 37 -9.56 14.94 -4.77
C ARG A 37 -10.30 15.40 -3.52
N LEU A 38 -10.79 14.45 -2.72
CA LEU A 38 -11.47 14.77 -1.46
C LEU A 38 -10.54 15.52 -0.50
N ALA A 39 -9.29 15.08 -0.36
CA ALA A 39 -8.31 15.75 0.48
C ALA A 39 -7.95 17.15 -0.04
N ALA A 40 -7.84 17.32 -1.36
CA ALA A 40 -7.57 18.61 -2.00
C ALA A 40 -8.70 19.63 -1.74
N VAL A 41 -9.96 19.25 -1.99
CA VAL A 41 -11.11 20.16 -1.76
C VAL A 41 -11.33 20.44 -0.27
N SER A 42 -10.87 19.55 0.60
CA SER A 42 -10.94 19.74 2.06
C SER A 42 -9.77 20.56 2.62
N GLY A 43 -8.80 20.98 1.79
CA GLY A 43 -7.61 21.70 2.25
C GLY A 43 -6.69 20.87 3.15
N LEU A 44 -6.72 19.55 3.03
CA LEU A 44 -6.02 18.62 3.92
C LEU A 44 -4.69 18.09 3.33
N LEU A 45 -4.30 18.52 2.14
CA LEU A 45 -3.06 18.06 1.53
C LEU A 45 -1.84 18.71 2.20
N PRO A 46 -0.80 17.93 2.57
CA PRO A 46 0.44 18.51 3.05
C PRO A 46 1.09 19.34 1.94
N SER A 47 1.54 20.55 2.27
CA SER A 47 2.18 21.45 1.31
C SER A 47 3.59 21.82 1.77
N LEU A 48 4.48 22.07 0.82
CA LEU A 48 5.80 22.62 1.12
C LEU A 48 5.67 24.08 1.60
N PRO A 49 6.56 24.53 2.50
CA PRO A 49 6.65 25.94 2.86
C PRO A 49 6.78 26.79 1.59
N LYS A 50 5.91 27.81 1.42
CA LYS A 50 5.97 28.69 0.24
C LYS A 50 7.31 29.42 0.23
N PRO A 51 8.05 29.43 -0.89
CA PRO A 51 9.13 30.39 -1.07
C PRO A 51 8.56 31.81 -0.93
N GLN A 52 9.25 32.70 -0.22
CA GLN A 52 8.82 34.09 0.02
C GLN A 52 8.69 34.94 -1.27
N SER A 53 8.92 34.35 -2.44
CA SER A 53 8.90 35.01 -3.75
C SER A 53 7.86 34.37 -4.67
N LYS A 54 6.76 35.11 -4.89
CA LYS A 54 5.82 35.06 -6.03
C LYS A 54 4.93 33.82 -6.19
N SER A 55 3.61 34.06 -6.13
CA SER A 55 2.52 33.53 -6.98
C SER A 55 2.57 32.08 -7.53
N SER A 56 3.33 31.14 -6.94
CA SER A 56 3.31 29.75 -7.37
C SER A 56 2.19 29.01 -6.66
N SER A 57 1.45 28.17 -7.41
CA SER A 57 0.54 27.18 -6.84
C SER A 57 1.26 26.35 -5.76
N PRO A 58 0.60 25.98 -4.65
CA PRO A 58 1.21 25.18 -3.61
C PRO A 58 1.73 23.85 -4.18
N LEU A 59 2.98 23.51 -3.87
CA LEU A 59 3.53 22.19 -4.15
C LEU A 59 3.06 21.25 -3.03
N PHE A 60 2.19 20.29 -3.39
CA PHE A 60 1.67 19.31 -2.45
C PHE A 60 2.61 18.11 -2.32
N ARG A 61 2.86 17.66 -1.09
CA ARG A 61 3.58 16.41 -0.78
C ARG A 61 2.62 15.22 -0.75
N ALA A 62 1.86 15.07 -1.84
CA ALA A 62 0.89 13.99 -1.99
C ALA A 62 0.86 13.44 -3.42
N THR A 63 0.62 12.14 -3.57
CA THR A 63 0.47 11.48 -4.87
C THR A 63 -0.52 10.32 -4.81
N THR A 64 -0.85 9.74 -5.96
CA THR A 64 -1.68 8.54 -6.10
C THR A 64 -0.85 7.33 -6.51
N GLU A 65 -1.31 6.17 -6.08
CA GLU A 65 -0.95 4.84 -6.55
C GLU A 65 -2.24 4.21 -7.10
N ASP A 66 -2.30 4.05 -8.41
CA ASP A 66 -3.55 3.88 -9.17
C ASP A 66 -3.81 2.45 -9.66
N TYR A 67 -3.03 1.47 -9.18
CA TYR A 67 -3.03 0.11 -9.71
C TYR A 67 -3.32 -0.97 -8.68
N ALA A 68 -3.22 -0.72 -7.37
CA ALA A 68 -3.48 -1.75 -6.38
C ALA A 68 -4.93 -2.25 -6.42
N LEU A 69 -5.10 -3.57 -6.46
CA LEU A 69 -6.40 -4.25 -6.54
C LEU A 69 -6.79 -4.95 -5.24
N ASP A 70 -5.84 -5.06 -4.30
CA ASP A 70 -6.05 -5.63 -2.98
C ASP A 70 -5.14 -4.98 -1.93
N SER A 71 -5.31 -5.39 -0.67
CA SER A 71 -4.60 -4.79 0.46
C SER A 71 -3.10 -5.06 0.49
N PHE A 72 -2.64 -6.19 -0.08
CA PHE A 72 -1.22 -6.48 -0.16
C PHE A 72 -0.58 -5.57 -1.21
N GLN A 73 -1.20 -5.47 -2.39
CA GLN A 73 -0.80 -4.54 -3.44
C GLN A 73 -0.85 -3.09 -2.96
N ASN A 74 -1.83 -2.70 -2.13
CA ASN A 74 -1.86 -1.34 -1.58
C ASN A 74 -0.56 -0.99 -0.85
N LEU A 75 -0.03 -1.92 -0.04
CA LEU A 75 1.22 -1.69 0.68
C LEU A 75 2.42 -1.71 -0.26
N LEU A 76 2.59 -2.79 -1.04
CA LEU A 76 3.76 -2.96 -1.92
C LEU A 76 3.84 -1.87 -3.00
N PHE A 77 2.73 -1.55 -3.66
CA PHE A 77 2.71 -0.54 -4.71
C PHE A 77 2.86 0.87 -4.15
N SER A 78 2.41 1.14 -2.92
CA SER A 78 2.70 2.43 -2.27
C SER A 78 4.19 2.61 -2.01
N ILE A 79 4.91 1.55 -1.63
CA ILE A 79 6.38 1.57 -1.49
C ILE A 79 7.04 1.85 -2.84
N ALA A 80 6.62 1.14 -3.89
CA ALA A 80 7.13 1.35 -5.25
C ALA A 80 6.85 2.77 -5.76
N ARG A 81 5.64 3.29 -5.50
CA ARG A 81 5.23 4.65 -5.89
C ARG A 81 5.98 5.72 -5.12
N PHE A 82 6.24 5.51 -3.83
CA PHE A 82 7.09 6.41 -3.04
C PHE A 82 8.49 6.48 -3.64
N HIS A 83 9.09 5.34 -4.00
CA HIS A 83 10.39 5.30 -4.66
C HIS A 83 10.39 6.00 -6.02
N GLU A 84 9.39 5.72 -6.86
CA GLU A 84 9.23 6.37 -8.17
C GLU A 84 9.09 7.90 -8.06
N TYR A 85 8.43 8.39 -7.01
CA TYR A 85 8.19 9.81 -6.80
C TYR A 85 9.39 10.55 -6.16
N THR A 86 10.17 9.87 -5.30
CA THR A 86 11.21 10.51 -4.47
C THR A 86 12.64 10.09 -4.82
N GLY A 87 12.81 9.02 -5.59
CA GLY A 87 14.11 8.38 -5.87
C GLY A 87 14.72 7.65 -4.68
N ARG A 88 13.98 7.45 -3.58
CA ARG A 88 14.44 6.82 -2.34
C ARG A 88 13.41 5.82 -1.81
N TRP A 89 13.86 4.80 -1.11
CA TRP A 89 12.96 3.91 -0.36
C TRP A 89 12.50 4.59 0.94
N PRO A 90 11.24 4.37 1.39
CA PRO A 90 10.79 4.97 2.63
C PRO A 90 11.56 4.41 3.83
N SER A 91 11.98 5.27 4.76
CA SER A 91 12.64 4.86 6.01
C SER A 91 11.64 4.41 7.07
N LYS A 92 10.41 4.95 7.04
CA LYS A 92 9.28 4.58 7.91
C LYS A 92 8.00 4.54 7.07
N ILE A 93 7.10 3.61 7.39
CA ILE A 93 5.76 3.54 6.79
C ILE A 93 4.71 3.74 7.87
N THR A 94 3.77 4.66 7.64
CA THR A 94 2.55 4.79 8.44
C THR A 94 1.35 4.51 7.55
N VAL A 95 0.62 3.43 7.83
CA VAL A 95 -0.61 3.08 7.12
C VAL A 95 -1.81 3.69 7.84
N VAL A 96 -2.64 4.43 7.11
CA VAL A 96 -3.92 4.94 7.61
C VAL A 96 -5.05 4.18 6.93
N GLY A 97 -5.88 3.48 7.70
CA GLY A 97 -6.98 2.67 7.15
C GLY A 97 -8.02 2.32 8.20
N TYR A 98 -9.01 1.49 7.86
CA TYR A 98 -10.01 1.03 8.83
C TYR A 98 -9.38 0.14 9.91
N GLU A 99 -9.71 0.40 11.18
CA GLU A 99 -9.13 -0.30 12.34
C GLU A 99 -9.26 -1.82 12.24
N MET A 100 -10.39 -2.34 11.74
CA MET A 100 -10.58 -3.77 11.51
C MET A 100 -9.51 -4.43 10.64
N LYS A 101 -8.80 -3.67 9.78
CA LYS A 101 -7.74 -4.20 8.90
C LYS A 101 -6.35 -4.17 9.54
N ARG A 102 -6.17 -3.57 10.73
CA ARG A 102 -4.87 -3.38 11.39
C ARG A 102 -4.05 -4.67 11.38
N ARG A 103 -4.61 -5.74 11.95
CA ARG A 103 -3.93 -7.03 12.10
C ARG A 103 -3.45 -7.60 10.76
N ARG A 104 -4.26 -7.49 9.71
CA ARG A 104 -3.87 -7.97 8.38
C ARG A 104 -2.66 -7.20 7.84
N PHE A 105 -2.58 -5.89 8.05
CA PHE A 105 -1.43 -5.10 7.63
C PHE A 105 -0.20 -5.33 8.51
N THR A 106 -0.36 -5.34 9.83
CA THR A 106 0.76 -5.44 10.79
C THR A 106 1.33 -6.85 10.88
N ASP A 107 0.48 -7.86 10.89
CA ASP A 107 0.88 -9.24 11.18
C ASP A 107 1.21 -9.99 9.90
N LEU A 108 0.51 -9.69 8.79
CA LEU A 108 0.63 -10.42 7.53
C LEU A 108 1.38 -9.59 6.47
N HIS A 109 0.82 -8.49 5.96
CA HIS A 109 1.41 -7.78 4.82
C HIS A 109 2.79 -7.20 5.11
N ARG A 110 2.97 -6.56 6.27
CA ARG A 110 4.27 -6.07 6.72
C ARG A 110 5.28 -7.22 6.85
N ALA A 111 4.87 -8.34 7.43
CA ALA A 111 5.72 -9.51 7.62
C ALA A 111 6.13 -10.16 6.29
N ALA A 112 5.19 -10.28 5.34
CA ALA A 112 5.43 -10.79 3.98
C ALA A 112 6.48 -9.96 3.21
N LEU A 113 6.55 -8.66 3.50
CA LEU A 113 7.54 -7.74 2.96
C LEU A 113 8.81 -7.65 3.82
N ARG A 114 8.93 -8.43 4.90
CA ARG A 114 10.02 -8.36 5.87
C ARG A 114 10.29 -6.92 6.37
N TRP A 115 9.25 -6.07 6.39
CA TRP A 115 9.41 -4.68 6.80
C TRP A 115 9.59 -4.58 8.33
N PRO A 116 10.62 -3.88 8.84
CA PRO A 116 10.88 -3.84 10.28
C PRO A 116 9.72 -3.25 11.09
N ALA A 117 9.40 -3.90 12.22
CA ALA A 117 8.23 -3.54 13.03
C ALA A 117 8.35 -2.16 13.69
N ASP A 118 9.57 -1.76 14.06
CA ASP A 118 9.92 -0.44 14.60
C ASP A 118 9.84 0.68 13.54
N ARG A 119 9.86 0.32 12.25
CA ARG A 119 9.71 1.24 11.10
C ARG A 119 8.34 1.14 10.43
N PHE A 120 7.34 0.53 11.10
CA PHE A 120 5.98 0.38 10.59
C PHE A 120 4.93 0.76 11.63
N GLU A 121 4.05 1.68 11.27
CA GLU A 121 2.96 2.13 12.12
C GLU A 121 1.62 1.95 11.41
N TYR A 122 0.58 1.60 12.17
CA TYR A 122 -0.78 1.54 11.67
C TYR A 122 -1.66 2.46 12.48
N VAL A 123 -2.39 3.34 11.81
CA VAL A 123 -3.26 4.34 12.41
C VAL A 123 -4.68 4.03 11.92
N GLY A 124 -5.42 3.25 12.71
CA GLY A 124 -6.73 2.71 12.33
C GLY A 124 -7.90 3.63 12.68
N ILE A 125 -8.82 3.74 11.73
CA ILE A 125 -10.01 4.60 11.79
C ILE A 125 -11.18 3.69 12.15
N ASP A 126 -11.85 4.01 13.24
CA ASP A 126 -13.05 3.30 13.65
C ASP A 126 -14.18 3.55 12.65
N ALA A 127 -14.89 2.49 12.29
CA ALA A 127 -16.17 2.64 11.62
C ALA A 127 -17.19 3.06 12.70
N GLU A 128 -17.69 4.29 12.63
CA GLU A 128 -18.78 4.72 13.51
C GLU A 128 -20.06 3.93 13.15
N GLY A 129 -20.72 3.31 14.15
CA GLY A 129 -22.03 2.67 13.97
C GLY A 129 -22.20 1.27 14.59
N GLU A 130 -23.44 0.77 14.56
CA GLU A 130 -23.89 -0.48 15.21
C GLU A 130 -23.32 -1.77 14.60
N ASP A 131 -22.68 -1.70 13.44
CA ASP A 131 -22.25 -2.87 12.66
C ASP A 131 -20.74 -3.23 12.79
N ALA A 132 -20.04 -2.61 13.76
CA ALA A 132 -18.60 -2.78 13.94
C ALA A 132 -18.20 -4.25 14.20
N ALA A 133 -19.05 -5.05 14.87
CA ALA A 133 -18.79 -6.46 15.12
C ALA A 133 -18.87 -7.30 13.84
N ALA A 134 -19.91 -7.10 13.02
CA ALA A 134 -20.07 -7.80 11.74
C ALA A 134 -18.96 -7.41 10.76
N ALA A 135 -18.57 -6.13 10.72
CA ALA A 135 -17.45 -5.66 9.93
C ALA A 135 -16.12 -6.34 10.34
N ARG A 136 -15.85 -6.45 11.66
CA ARG A 136 -14.67 -7.18 12.18
C ARG A 136 -14.69 -8.66 11.81
N GLN A 137 -15.83 -9.33 11.97
CA GLN A 137 -15.96 -10.74 11.60
C GLN A 137 -15.78 -10.94 10.09
N GLY A 138 -16.39 -10.08 9.29
CA GLY A 138 -16.25 -10.09 7.83
C GLY A 138 -14.81 -9.85 7.39
N GLU A 139 -14.08 -8.94 8.04
CA GLU A 139 -12.66 -8.70 7.82
C GLU A 139 -11.82 -9.93 8.17
N LEU A 140 -12.07 -10.54 9.32
CA LEU A 140 -11.35 -11.74 9.76
C LEU A 140 -11.51 -12.88 8.74
N GLN A 141 -12.75 -13.17 8.35
CA GLN A 141 -13.06 -14.31 7.48
C GLN A 141 -12.68 -14.10 6.02
N ASN A 142 -12.89 -12.89 5.48
CA ASN A 142 -12.71 -12.63 4.05
C ASN A 142 -11.41 -11.88 3.71
N GLY A 143 -10.72 -11.40 4.74
CA GLY A 143 -9.51 -10.60 4.68
C GLY A 143 -8.36 -11.30 5.39
N TYR A 144 -8.35 -11.34 6.72
CA TYR A 144 -7.21 -11.84 7.50
C TYR A 144 -6.90 -13.32 7.22
N LEU A 145 -7.84 -14.23 7.47
CA LEU A 145 -7.62 -15.69 7.36
C LEU A 145 -7.17 -16.13 5.95
N PRO A 146 -7.74 -15.62 4.84
CA PRO A 146 -7.22 -15.98 3.52
C PRO A 146 -5.74 -15.65 3.30
N TYR A 147 -5.24 -14.54 3.86
CA TYR A 147 -3.83 -14.17 3.74
C TYR A 147 -2.92 -14.95 4.70
N THR A 148 -3.46 -15.70 5.68
CA THR A 148 -2.66 -16.64 6.47
C THR A 148 -2.35 -17.93 5.72
N GLU A 149 -3.11 -18.22 4.65
CA GLU A 149 -2.93 -19.40 3.80
C GLU A 149 -2.22 -19.05 2.48
N ASP A 150 -2.43 -17.85 1.95
CA ASP A 150 -1.81 -17.35 0.71
C ASP A 150 -1.24 -15.94 0.96
N THR A 151 0.02 -15.91 1.42
CA THR A 151 0.68 -14.71 1.96
C THR A 151 0.75 -13.55 0.96
N TYR A 152 0.87 -13.86 -0.34
CA TYR A 152 0.98 -12.87 -1.42
C TYR A 152 -0.33 -12.68 -2.21
N GLY A 153 -1.39 -13.39 -1.82
CA GLY A 153 -2.71 -13.30 -2.46
C GLY A 153 -2.72 -13.73 -3.92
N CYS A 154 -1.83 -14.64 -4.31
CA CYS A 154 -1.64 -15.04 -5.69
C CYS A 154 -2.31 -16.39 -6.06
N HIS A 155 -3.08 -16.98 -5.14
CA HIS A 155 -3.80 -18.24 -5.32
C HIS A 155 -5.30 -18.13 -4.99
N GLY A 156 -6.05 -19.16 -5.38
CA GLY A 156 -7.43 -19.42 -4.94
C GLY A 156 -8.36 -18.21 -4.98
N VAL A 157 -9.05 -18.00 -3.85
CA VAL A 157 -10.05 -16.93 -3.69
C VAL A 157 -9.43 -15.54 -3.77
N LEU A 158 -8.20 -15.34 -3.27
CA LEU A 158 -7.55 -14.03 -3.31
C LEU A 158 -7.18 -13.62 -4.73
N LEU A 159 -6.60 -14.54 -5.51
CA LEU A 159 -6.33 -14.31 -6.93
C LEU A 159 -7.63 -14.06 -7.72
N ALA A 160 -8.68 -14.84 -7.45
CA ALA A 160 -9.98 -14.64 -8.10
C ALA A 160 -10.56 -13.24 -7.81
N LYS A 161 -10.51 -12.80 -6.54
CA LYS A 161 -10.89 -11.44 -6.14
C LYS A 161 -10.04 -10.37 -6.84
N ARG A 162 -8.72 -10.56 -6.91
CA ARG A 162 -7.79 -9.64 -7.59
C ARG A 162 -8.14 -9.50 -9.07
N ARG A 163 -8.35 -10.62 -9.78
CA ARG A 163 -8.73 -10.64 -11.21
C ARG A 163 -10.08 -9.94 -11.45
N ALA A 164 -11.08 -10.23 -10.62
CA ALA A 164 -12.40 -9.61 -10.73
C ALA A 164 -12.39 -8.08 -10.51
N ARG A 165 -11.39 -7.57 -9.78
CA ARG A 165 -11.20 -6.14 -9.52
C ARG A 165 -10.38 -5.42 -10.60
N ASN A 166 -10.01 -6.06 -11.71
CA ASN A 166 -9.35 -5.40 -12.84
C ASN A 166 -10.23 -5.40 -14.12
N PRO A 167 -11.45 -4.85 -14.08
CA PRO A 167 -12.34 -4.87 -15.25
C PRO A 167 -11.80 -4.08 -16.44
N PHE A 168 -10.82 -3.19 -16.22
CA PHE A 168 -10.21 -2.34 -17.24
C PHE A 168 -8.83 -2.84 -17.72
N LEU A 169 -8.39 -4.02 -17.27
CA LEU A 169 -7.11 -4.64 -17.67
C LEU A 169 -5.91 -3.69 -17.54
N ARG A 170 -5.86 -2.94 -16.44
CA ARG A 170 -4.75 -2.02 -16.15
C ARG A 170 -3.55 -2.78 -15.60
N HIS A 171 -2.35 -2.31 -15.92
CA HIS A 171 -1.09 -2.90 -15.49
C HIS A 171 -0.21 -1.82 -14.84
N HIS A 172 0.40 -2.16 -13.70
CA HIS A 172 1.30 -1.25 -13.00
C HIS A 172 2.66 -1.10 -13.72
N PRO A 173 3.33 0.05 -13.60
CA PRO A 173 4.61 0.30 -14.28
C PRO A 173 5.84 -0.19 -13.49
N TYR A 174 5.67 -0.76 -12.29
CA TYR A 174 6.77 -0.98 -11.34
C TYR A 174 7.88 -1.93 -11.78
N TYR A 175 7.69 -2.75 -12.82
CA TYR A 175 8.80 -3.48 -13.43
C TYR A 175 9.84 -2.55 -14.09
N SER A 176 9.40 -1.38 -14.57
CA SER A 176 10.25 -0.38 -15.21
C SER A 176 10.69 0.72 -14.24
N SER A 177 9.81 1.17 -13.35
CA SER A 177 10.13 2.29 -12.43
C SER A 177 10.70 1.88 -11.07
N ALA A 178 10.63 0.59 -10.73
CA ALA A 178 11.21 0.01 -9.52
C ALA A 178 11.73 -1.42 -9.80
N PRO A 179 12.67 -1.60 -10.75
CA PRO A 179 13.16 -2.91 -11.18
C PRO A 179 13.76 -3.75 -10.05
N GLU A 180 14.24 -3.13 -8.98
CA GLU A 180 14.72 -3.79 -7.76
C GLU A 180 13.63 -4.62 -7.07
N LEU A 181 12.35 -4.31 -7.31
CA LEU A 181 11.20 -5.09 -6.81
C LEU A 181 10.77 -6.21 -7.75
N ALA A 182 11.34 -6.33 -8.95
CA ALA A 182 10.84 -7.27 -9.97
C ALA A 182 10.80 -8.72 -9.48
N ALA A 183 11.80 -9.16 -8.71
CA ALA A 183 11.82 -10.51 -8.15
C ALA A 183 10.70 -10.72 -7.11
N LEU A 184 10.43 -9.72 -6.26
CA LEU A 184 9.33 -9.76 -5.30
C LEU A 184 7.96 -9.68 -6.00
N LEU A 185 7.82 -8.86 -7.06
CA LEU A 185 6.58 -8.75 -7.84
C LEU A 185 6.22 -10.05 -8.57
N ASN A 186 7.23 -10.83 -8.96
CA ASN A 186 7.07 -12.16 -9.54
C ASN A 186 6.97 -13.27 -8.49
N TRP A 187 7.11 -12.95 -7.20
CA TRP A 187 7.07 -13.95 -6.14
C TRP A 187 5.64 -14.46 -5.92
N CYS A 188 5.45 -15.74 -6.16
CA CYS A 188 4.21 -16.44 -5.91
C CYS A 188 4.52 -17.91 -5.55
N PRO A 189 4.75 -18.22 -4.27
CA PRO A 189 5.11 -19.57 -3.84
C PRO A 189 3.85 -20.46 -3.88
N GLY A 190 3.95 -21.64 -4.48
CA GLY A 190 2.79 -22.50 -4.78
C GLY A 190 2.87 -23.87 -4.11
N PRO A 191 1.76 -24.64 -4.07
CA PRO A 191 1.67 -25.87 -3.29
C PRO A 191 2.79 -26.87 -3.63
N SER A 192 3.21 -27.61 -2.61
CA SER A 192 4.32 -28.59 -2.54
C SER A 192 4.19 -29.83 -3.46
N ASP A 193 3.43 -29.73 -4.55
CA ASP A 193 3.17 -30.84 -5.48
C ASP A 193 4.19 -30.88 -6.63
N GLN A 194 5.11 -29.91 -6.67
CA GLN A 194 6.36 -30.03 -7.42
C GLN A 194 7.45 -30.35 -6.40
N GLU A 195 8.35 -31.28 -6.69
CA GLU A 195 9.45 -31.76 -5.81
C GLU A 195 10.35 -30.64 -5.22
N HIS A 196 10.12 -29.37 -5.60
CA HIS A 196 10.84 -28.16 -5.17
C HIS A 196 9.92 -26.96 -4.88
N GLY A 197 8.60 -27.15 -4.75
CA GLY A 197 7.62 -26.06 -4.51
C GLY A 197 7.63 -25.59 -3.05
N GLN A 198 7.78 -24.28 -2.83
CA GLN A 198 7.71 -23.68 -1.49
C GLN A 198 6.26 -23.43 -1.07
N ASP A 199 5.92 -23.70 0.20
CA ASP A 199 4.61 -23.43 0.82
C ASP A 199 4.04 -22.06 0.39
N GLN A 200 2.73 -21.94 0.16
CA GLN A 200 2.06 -20.67 -0.22
C GLN A 200 2.26 -19.54 0.81
N THR A 201 2.71 -19.90 2.00
CA THR A 201 3.08 -18.99 3.09
C THR A 201 4.57 -18.64 3.13
N ALA A 202 5.39 -19.21 2.25
CA ALA A 202 6.84 -18.98 2.21
C ALA A 202 7.16 -17.52 1.88
N VAL A 203 7.88 -16.87 2.79
CA VAL A 203 8.31 -15.49 2.62
C VAL A 203 9.39 -15.40 1.54
N PHE A 204 9.30 -14.36 0.70
CA PHE A 204 10.26 -14.09 -0.36
C PHE A 204 11.71 -14.11 0.16
N PRO A 205 12.56 -15.04 -0.33
CA PRO A 205 13.90 -15.26 0.21
C PRO A 205 14.97 -14.35 -0.43
N GLY A 206 14.65 -13.68 -1.54
CA GLY A 206 15.58 -12.80 -2.23
C GLY A 206 15.78 -11.46 -1.51
N PRO A 207 16.82 -10.69 -1.89
CA PRO A 207 17.13 -9.41 -1.25
C PRO A 207 16.00 -8.39 -1.47
N LEU A 208 15.74 -7.57 -0.45
CA LEU A 208 14.82 -6.43 -0.54
C LEU A 208 15.57 -5.11 -0.38
N PRO A 209 15.15 -4.03 -1.05
CA PRO A 209 15.86 -2.75 -0.98
C PRO A 209 15.99 -2.14 0.41
N TRP A 210 15.15 -2.58 1.35
CA TRP A 210 15.13 -2.13 2.75
C TRP A 210 15.76 -3.12 3.73
N ASP A 211 16.37 -4.22 3.25
CA ASP A 211 17.09 -5.19 4.10
C ASP A 211 18.41 -4.62 4.64
N SER A 212 19.04 -3.70 3.90
CA SER A 212 20.25 -3.00 4.33
C SER A 212 19.90 -1.68 5.01
N ASP A 213 20.29 -1.53 6.28
CA ASP A 213 20.19 -0.27 7.00
C ASP A 213 20.98 0.85 6.29
N GLY A 214 20.25 1.74 5.61
CA GLY A 214 20.70 3.11 5.29
C GLY A 214 21.84 3.34 4.29
N ALA A 215 22.38 2.31 3.61
CA ALA A 215 23.63 2.48 2.83
C ALA A 215 23.47 2.87 1.34
N PHE A 216 22.35 3.48 0.93
CA PHE A 216 22.27 4.18 -0.37
C PHE A 216 21.66 5.58 -0.21
N GLY A 217 22.19 6.34 0.75
CA GLY A 217 22.35 7.77 0.53
C GLY A 217 23.38 7.94 -0.59
N ARG A 218 22.92 8.12 -1.83
CA ARG A 218 23.78 8.68 -2.87
C ARG A 218 24.09 10.12 -2.44
N GLU A 219 25.37 10.36 -2.16
CA GLU A 219 25.99 11.69 -2.11
C GLU A 219 25.63 12.52 -3.35
#